data_AF-A0A0B6EMC8-F1
#
_entry.id   AF-A0A0B6EMC8-F1
#
_cell.length_a   1.000
_cell.length_b   1.000
_cell.length_c   1.000
_cell.angle_alpha   90.00
_cell.angle_beta   90.00
_cell.angle_gamma   90.00
#
_symmetry.space_group_name_H-M   'P 1'
#
loop_
_entity.id
_entity.type
_entity.pdbx_description
1 polymer ?
#
loop_
_entity_poly.entity_id
_entity_poly.type
_entity_poly.pdbx_seq_one_letter_code
_entity_poly.pdbx_strand_id
1 'polypeptide(L)'
;MSTDTRVDDVRAVVRRIPPGNVSTYGEIAKVAGVGARYVGWVMSKGADLPWWRVVNSTGRTHSSAAQDHWDAEGIPHNGNRVVLAECGLDAGDLGDVGKHAP
;
A
#
# COMPACT_ATOMS: atom_id res chain seq x y z
N MET A 1 -17.58 20.45 2.74
CA MET A 1 -16.86 19.29 3.31
C MET A 1 -15.39 19.49 3.01
N SER A 2 -14.61 19.95 3.98
CA SER A 2 -13.14 19.98 3.84
C SER A 2 -12.63 18.63 4.28
N THR A 3 -12.65 17.65 3.39
CA THR A 3 -11.87 16.43 3.61
C THR A 3 -10.40 16.86 3.65
N ASP A 4 -9.67 16.42 4.67
CA ASP A 4 -8.25 16.75 4.82
C ASP A 4 -7.50 16.20 3.59
N THR A 5 -7.01 17.11 2.74
CA THR A 5 -6.38 16.79 1.46
C THR A 5 -5.29 15.72 1.62
N ARG A 6 -4.58 15.68 2.76
CA ARG A 6 -3.52 14.69 3.01
C ARG A 6 -4.07 13.29 3.24
N VAL A 7 -5.25 13.16 3.83
CA VAL A 7 -5.94 11.86 3.97
C VAL A 7 -6.33 11.34 2.60
N ASP A 8 -6.89 12.20 1.75
CA ASP A 8 -7.26 11.83 0.38
C ASP A 8 -6.03 11.47 -0.46
N ASP A 9 -4.92 12.18 -0.32
CA ASP A 9 -3.66 11.88 -1.02
C ASP A 9 -3.15 10.48 -0.66
N VAL A 10 -3.10 10.16 0.64
CA VAL A 10 -2.70 8.81 1.10
C VAL A 10 -3.64 7.74 0.54
N ARG A 11 -4.95 7.96 0.62
CA ARG A 11 -5.95 7.03 0.08
C ARG A 11 -5.79 6.84 -1.43
N ALA A 12 -5.52 7.91 -2.17
CA ALA A 12 -5.31 7.88 -3.62
C ALA A 12 -4.05 7.10 -4.00
N VAL A 13 -2.97 7.21 -3.23
CA VAL A 13 -1.75 6.42 -3.46
C VAL A 13 -2.00 4.94 -3.17
N VAL A 14 -2.65 4.61 -2.04
CA VAL A 14 -2.94 3.21 -1.67
C VAL A 14 -3.84 2.53 -2.72
N ARG A 15 -4.85 3.23 -3.23
CA ARG A 15 -5.75 2.72 -4.27
C ARG A 15 -5.06 2.48 -5.62
N ARG A 16 -3.93 3.14 -5.88
CA ARG A 16 -3.14 2.95 -7.10
C ARG A 16 -2.34 1.67 -7.09
N ILE A 17 -2.06 1.05 -5.93
CA ILE A 17 -1.30 -0.20 -5.89
C ILE A 17 -2.11 -1.28 -6.63
N PRO A 18 -1.64 -1.83 -7.76
CA PRO A 18 -2.41 -2.79 -8.55
C PRO A 18 -2.50 -4.15 -7.81
N PRO A 19 -3.50 -4.99 -8.17
CA PRO A 19 -3.54 -6.38 -7.69
C PRO A 19 -2.25 -7.12 -8.03
N GLY A 20 -1.77 -7.96 -7.11
CA GLY A 20 -0.50 -8.69 -7.28
C GLY A 20 0.74 -7.91 -6.81
N ASN A 21 0.57 -6.64 -6.42
CA ASN A 21 1.64 -5.80 -5.93
C ASN A 21 1.38 -5.27 -4.52
N VAL A 22 2.47 -4.88 -3.87
CA VAL A 22 2.46 -4.27 -2.54
C VAL A 22 3.35 -3.04 -2.52
N SER A 23 3.15 -2.17 -1.54
CA SER A 23 4.10 -1.11 -1.25
C SER A 23 4.28 -0.95 0.27
N THR A 24 5.32 -0.23 0.66
CA THR A 24 5.59 0.00 2.08
C THR A 24 5.00 1.32 2.55
N TYR A 25 4.70 1.42 3.85
CA TYR A 25 4.31 2.70 4.47
C TYR A 25 5.29 3.84 4.15
N GLY A 26 6.58 3.55 4.01
CA GLY A 26 7.61 4.53 3.68
C GLY A 26 7.51 5.03 2.23
N GLU A 27 7.31 4.12 1.28
CA GLU A 27 7.20 4.49 -0.14
C GLU A 27 5.91 5.28 -0.40
N ILE A 28 4.79 4.87 0.20
CA ILE A 28 3.52 5.61 0.14
C ILE A 28 3.69 7.02 0.73
N ALA A 29 4.38 7.12 1.86
CA ALA A 29 4.63 8.39 2.53
C ALA A 29 5.44 9.37 1.67
N LYS A 30 6.45 8.88 0.93
CA LYS A 30 7.22 9.69 -0.03
C LYS A 30 6.33 10.27 -1.11
N VAL A 31 5.43 9.47 -1.69
CA VAL A 31 4.53 9.93 -2.76
C VAL A 31 3.48 10.90 -2.25
N ALA A 32 2.91 10.64 -1.07
CA ALA A 32 1.88 11.48 -0.47
C ALA A 32 2.43 12.72 0.27
N GLY A 33 3.76 12.90 0.36
CA GLY A 33 4.37 14.04 1.04
C GLY A 33 4.11 14.09 2.56
N VAL A 34 3.96 12.93 3.20
CA VAL A 34 3.65 12.80 4.64
C VAL A 34 4.66 11.88 5.34
N GLY A 35 4.48 11.65 6.64
CA GLY A 35 5.27 10.65 7.38
C GLY A 35 4.61 9.25 7.35
N ALA A 36 5.41 8.19 7.36
CA ALA A 36 4.92 6.80 7.39
C ALA A 36 3.95 6.50 8.55
N ARG A 37 4.15 7.13 9.72
CA ARG A 37 3.23 7.00 10.87
C ARG A 37 1.85 7.62 10.58
N TYR A 38 1.80 8.70 9.80
CA TYR A 38 0.55 9.31 9.36
C TYR A 38 -0.18 8.39 8.37
N VAL A 39 0.54 7.74 7.45
CA VAL A 39 -0.04 6.70 6.58
C VAL A 39 -0.66 5.59 7.41
N GLY A 40 0.05 5.06 8.41
CA GLY A 40 -0.49 4.06 9.33
C GLY A 40 -1.75 4.53 10.07
N TRP A 41 -1.80 5.79 10.50
CA TRP A 41 -3.00 6.37 11.11
C TRP A 41 -4.16 6.44 10.11
N VAL A 42 -3.95 6.90 8.88
CA VAL A 42 -4.97 6.91 7.82
C VAL A 42 -5.50 5.50 7.54
N MET A 43 -4.59 4.53 7.38
CA MET A 43 -4.93 3.12 7.14
C MET A 43 -5.76 2.53 8.29
N SER A 44 -5.51 2.92 9.54
CA SER A 44 -6.32 2.50 10.69
C SER A 44 -7.78 2.98 10.66
N LYS A 45 -8.11 3.97 9.81
CA LYS A 45 -9.44 4.54 9.64
C LYS A 45 -10.12 4.10 8.33
N GLY A 46 -9.37 3.59 7.37
CA GLY A 46 -9.84 3.25 6.03
C GLY A 46 -10.13 1.76 5.84
N ALA A 47 -11.31 1.29 6.27
CA ALA A 47 -11.74 -0.09 6.06
C ALA A 47 -11.99 -0.44 4.57
N ASP A 48 -12.16 0.58 3.73
CA ASP A 48 -12.41 0.51 2.29
C ASP A 48 -11.15 0.42 1.42
N LEU A 49 -9.96 0.46 2.05
CA LEU A 49 -8.68 0.44 1.35
C LEU A 49 -8.13 -0.99 1.23
N PRO A 50 -7.35 -1.30 0.18
CA PRO A 50 -6.64 -2.58 0.02
C PRO A 50 -5.46 -2.67 1.00
N TRP A 51 -5.77 -2.75 2.30
CA TRP A 51 -4.79 -2.66 3.38
C TRP A 51 -3.77 -3.80 3.36
N TRP A 52 -4.13 -4.96 2.80
CA TRP A 52 -3.21 -6.10 2.63
C TRP A 52 -2.07 -5.78 1.65
N ARG A 53 -2.23 -4.79 0.76
CA ARG A 53 -1.18 -4.32 -0.15
C ARG A 53 -0.20 -3.33 0.50
N VAL A 54 -0.42 -2.96 1.76
CA VAL A 54 0.44 -2.03 2.51
C VAL A 54 1.16 -2.75 3.64
N VAL A 55 2.47 -2.91 3.49
CA VAL A 55 3.32 -3.66 4.42
C VAL A 55 4.37 -2.77 5.08
N ASN A 56 5.01 -3.27 6.15
CA ASN A 56 6.15 -2.58 6.73
C ASN A 56 7.40 -2.66 5.81
N SER A 57 8.48 -1.96 6.19
CA SER A 57 9.72 -1.92 5.41
C SER A 57 10.41 -3.27 5.21
N THR A 58 10.03 -4.30 5.97
CA THR A 58 10.55 -5.66 5.84
C THR A 58 9.65 -6.58 5.02
N GLY A 59 8.50 -6.08 4.55
CA GLY A 59 7.49 -6.83 3.81
C GLY A 59 6.47 -7.56 4.70
N ARG A 60 6.45 -7.28 6.01
CA ARG A 60 5.53 -7.98 6.94
C ARG A 60 4.19 -7.28 7.06
N THR A 61 3.13 -8.08 7.17
CA THR A 61 1.78 -7.64 7.54
C THR A 61 1.58 -7.66 9.06
N HIS A 62 0.61 -6.88 9.53
CA HIS A 62 0.15 -6.87 10.92
C HIS A 62 -1.05 -7.80 11.18
N SER A 63 -1.67 -8.33 10.12
CA SER A 63 -2.85 -9.19 10.23
C SER A 63 -2.68 -10.46 9.39
N SER A 64 -3.01 -11.62 9.98
CA SER A 64 -2.98 -12.91 9.28
C SER A 64 -3.98 -12.97 8.13
N ALA A 65 -5.07 -12.20 8.18
CA ALA A 65 -6.07 -12.12 7.11
C ALA A 65 -5.50 -11.58 5.78
N ALA A 66 -4.29 -10.99 5.78
CA ALA A 66 -3.66 -10.56 4.55
C ALA A 66 -3.28 -11.75 3.64
N GLN A 67 -3.02 -12.94 4.22
CA GLN A 67 -2.60 -14.12 3.44
C GLN A 67 -3.69 -14.55 2.46
N ASP A 68 -4.96 -14.61 2.88
CA ASP A 68 -6.07 -14.95 1.99
C ASP A 68 -6.18 -13.98 0.79
N HIS A 69 -5.93 -12.69 1.03
CA HIS A 69 -5.89 -11.69 -0.05
C HIS A 69 -4.66 -11.83 -0.93
N TRP A 70 -3.51 -12.15 -0.35
CA TRP A 70 -2.27 -12.38 -1.09
C TRP A 70 -2.38 -13.61 -1.98
N ASP A 71 -2.96 -14.70 -1.50
CA ASP A 71 -3.26 -15.89 -2.29
C ASP A 71 -4.22 -15.57 -3.44
N ALA A 72 -5.30 -14.83 -3.15
CA ALA A 72 -6.28 -14.43 -4.17
C ALA A 72 -5.69 -13.53 -5.27
N GLU A 73 -4.65 -12.75 -4.95
CA GLU A 73 -3.98 -11.84 -5.89
C GLU A 73 -2.68 -12.40 -6.47
N GLY A 74 -2.24 -13.58 -6.03
CA GLY A 74 -0.96 -14.17 -6.45
C GLY A 74 0.27 -13.40 -5.95
N ILE A 75 0.18 -12.73 -4.79
CA ILE A 75 1.29 -12.01 -4.18
C ILE A 75 2.28 -13.02 -3.55
N PRO A 76 3.54 -13.09 -4.01
CA PRO A 76 4.52 -14.02 -3.47
C PRO A 76 4.83 -13.72 -2.00
N HIS A 77 4.67 -14.70 -1.12
CA HIS A 77 4.88 -14.52 0.31
C HIS A 77 5.32 -15.81 1.02
N ASN A 78 5.93 -15.63 2.19
CA ASN A 78 6.29 -16.69 3.13
C ASN A 78 5.65 -16.34 4.50
N GLY A 79 4.53 -16.99 4.79
CA GLY A 79 3.73 -16.72 5.97
C GLY A 79 3.27 -15.27 6.02
N ASN A 80 3.70 -14.51 7.03
CA ASN A 80 3.29 -13.11 7.20
C ASN A 80 4.18 -12.09 6.46
N ARG A 81 5.03 -12.53 5.52
CA ARG A 81 6.00 -11.67 4.84
C ARG A 81 5.97 -11.86 3.33
N VAL A 82 5.71 -10.79 2.59
CA VAL A 82 5.78 -10.77 1.12
C VAL A 82 7.23 -10.72 0.63
N VAL A 83 7.46 -11.23 -0.58
CA VAL A 83 8.75 -11.13 -1.26
C VAL A 83 8.81 -9.79 -1.99
N LEU A 84 9.24 -8.74 -1.27
CA LEU A 84 9.28 -7.37 -1.80
C LEU A 84 10.06 -7.23 -3.12
N ALA A 85 11.08 -8.06 -3.36
CA ALA A 85 11.84 -8.02 -4.61
C ALA A 85 11.02 -8.44 -5.84
N GLU A 86 9.93 -9.19 -5.66
CA GLU A 86 9.10 -9.70 -6.75
C GLU A 86 7.81 -8.89 -6.95
N CYS A 87 7.27 -8.30 -5.87
CA CYS A 87 5.96 -7.64 -5.90
C CYS A 87 5.95 -6.21 -5.31
N GLY A 88 7.07 -5.74 -4.76
CA GLY A 88 7.16 -4.44 -4.11
C GLY A 88 7.28 -3.28 -5.11
N LEU A 89 6.46 -2.25 -4.91
CA LEU A 89 6.51 -0.99 -5.64
C LEU A 89 7.15 0.09 -4.78
N ASP A 90 8.10 0.81 -5.35
CA ASP A 90 8.71 1.99 -4.75
C ASP A 90 7.95 3.29 -5.07
N ALA A 91 8.41 4.41 -4.51
CA ALA A 91 7.78 5.70 -4.75
C ALA A 91 7.78 6.13 -6.24
N GLY A 92 8.79 5.71 -7.02
CA GLY A 92 8.85 5.96 -8.46
C GLY A 92 7.77 5.18 -9.19
N ASP A 93 7.66 3.88 -8.90
CA ASP A 93 6.61 3.03 -9.47
C ASP A 93 5.21 3.59 -9.18
N LEU A 94 4.94 3.98 -7.92
CA LEU A 94 3.65 4.51 -7.49
C LEU A 94 3.28 5.88 -8.10
N GLY A 95 4.30 6.67 -8.47
CA GLY A 95 4.11 7.91 -9.24
C GLY A 95 3.66 7.64 -10.67
N ASP A 96 4.10 6.53 -11.23
CA ASP A 96 3.90 6.15 -12.63
C ASP A 96 2.60 5.34 -12.87
N VAL A 97 2.04 4.69 -11.84
CA VAL A 97 0.81 3.90 -11.98
C VAL A 97 -0.42 4.76 -12.37
N GLY A 98 -0.32 6.09 -12.38
CA GLY A 98 -1.37 7.01 -12.82
C GLY A 98 -1.24 7.60 -14.24
N LYS A 99 -0.12 7.42 -14.95
CA LYS A 99 0.09 8.06 -16.27
C LYS A 99 -0.37 7.22 -17.47
N HIS A 100 -0.82 5.98 -17.26
CA HIS A 100 -1.13 5.02 -18.33
C HIS A 100 -2.52 4.35 -18.21
N ALA A 101 -3.47 4.97 -17.50
CA ALA A 101 -4.87 4.61 -17.70
C ALA A 101 -5.37 5.25 -19.02
N PRO A 102 -5.97 4.49 -19.95
CA PRO A 102 -6.56 5.03 -21.18
C PRO A 102 -7.76 5.96 -20.90
#